data_AF-A0A670JYV3-F1
#
_entry.id   AF-A0A670JYV3-F1
#
_cell.length_a   1.000
_cell.length_b   1.000
_cell.length_c   1.000
_cell.angle_alpha   90.00
_cell.angle_beta   90.00
_cell.angle_gamma   90.00
#
_symmetry.space_group_name_H-M   'P 1'
#
loop_
_entity.id
_entity.type
_entity.pdbx_description
1 polymer ?
#
loop_
_entity_poly.entity_id
_entity_poly.type
_entity_poly.pdbx_seq_one_letter_code
_entity_poly.pdbx_strand_id
1 'polypeptide(L)'
;QITCPNGIQFIFRIHVGVQLKNYGKFLEAYTSQLKRIEDALDDSVGDVWDFNLDPIALNLLPYEQSSLLELINTENKVLNKVITVYAALCCEIKKLRYEAETKFYNGLLFYGEGGKYFTVQSAVGWISCTSFAMRSQDRLE
;
A
#
# COMPACT_ATOMS: atom_id res chain seq x y z
N GLN A 1 49.71 -48.28 17.96
CA GLN A 1 49.69 -46.82 18.12
C GLN A 1 50.69 -46.24 17.15
N ILE A 2 50.25 -45.54 16.11
CA ILE A 2 51.15 -44.88 15.16
C ILE A 2 51.52 -43.53 15.79
N THR A 3 52.63 -43.47 16.51
CA THR A 3 53.19 -42.21 17.02
C THR A 3 53.92 -41.52 15.88
N CYS A 4 53.31 -40.47 15.32
CA CYS A 4 53.98 -39.60 14.36
C CYS A 4 55.21 -38.95 15.02
N PRO A 5 56.34 -38.81 14.31
CA PRO A 5 57.50 -38.11 14.84
C PRO A 5 57.11 -36.67 15.21
N ASN A 6 57.58 -36.19 16.36
CA ASN A 6 57.22 -34.90 16.96
C ASN A 6 57.27 -33.71 15.98
N GLY A 7 58.16 -33.75 14.98
CA GLY A 7 58.26 -32.74 13.92
C GLY A 7 57.05 -32.69 12.98
N ILE A 8 56.47 -33.84 12.60
CA ILE A 8 55.30 -33.91 11.70
C ILE A 8 54.04 -33.39 12.42
N GLN A 9 53.90 -33.72 13.71
CA GLN A 9 52.80 -33.20 14.52
C GLN A 9 52.89 -31.68 14.71
N PHE A 10 54.09 -31.12 14.81
CA PHE A 10 54.30 -29.68 14.90
C PHE A 10 53.94 -28.95 13.60
N ILE A 11 54.37 -29.48 12.45
CA ILE A 11 54.05 -28.92 11.13
C ILE A 11 52.54 -28.95 10.87
N PHE A 12 51.85 -30.05 11.21
CA PHE A 12 50.40 -30.15 11.05
C PHE A 12 49.66 -29.10 11.90
N ARG A 13 50.08 -28.88 13.16
CA ARG A 13 49.47 -27.85 14.02
C ARG A 13 49.69 -26.44 13.49
N ILE A 14 50.87 -26.13 12.96
CA ILE A 14 51.14 -24.84 12.33
C ILE A 14 50.26 -24.66 11.08
N HIS A 15 50.20 -25.68 10.21
CA HIS A 15 49.39 -25.61 9.00
C HIS A 15 47.90 -25.41 9.31
N VAL A 16 47.34 -26.19 10.23
CA VAL A 16 45.94 -26.04 10.68
C VAL A 16 45.70 -24.68 11.32
N GLY A 17 46.62 -24.19 12.16
CA GLY A 17 46.49 -22.88 12.79
C GLY A 17 46.49 -21.73 11.78
N VAL A 18 47.33 -21.80 10.75
CA VAL A 18 47.36 -20.81 9.66
C VAL A 18 46.08 -20.86 8.83
N GLN A 19 45.61 -22.06 8.45
CA GLN A 19 44.37 -22.22 7.68
C GLN A 19 43.14 -21.72 8.45
N LEU A 20 43.05 -22.01 9.75
CA LEU A 20 41.96 -21.55 10.60
C LEU A 20 41.95 -20.02 10.71
N LYS A 21 43.12 -19.40 10.81
CA LYS A 21 43.24 -17.94 10.86
C LYS A 21 42.84 -17.28 9.53
N ASN A 22 43.17 -17.90 8.40
CA ASN A 22 42.75 -17.44 7.08
C ASN A 22 41.24 -17.54 6.90
N TYR A 23 40.64 -18.65 7.36
CA TYR A 23 39.19 -18.83 7.32
C TYR A 23 38.46 -17.82 8.21
N GLY A 24 38.98 -17.53 9.40
CA GLY A 24 38.43 -16.48 10.28
C GLY A 24 38.43 -15.10 9.62
N LYS A 25 39.54 -14.72 8.97
CA LYS A 25 39.63 -13.45 8.21
C LYS A 25 38.67 -13.39 7.03
N PHE A 26 38.46 -14.52 6.34
CA PHE A 26 37.51 -14.61 5.24
C PHE A 26 36.07 -14.38 5.73
N LEU A 27 35.67 -15.03 6.82
CA LEU A 27 34.35 -14.83 7.42
C LEU A 27 34.14 -13.39 7.87
N GLU A 28 35.13 -12.80 8.54
CA GLU A 28 35.07 -11.40 8.98
C GLU A 28 34.88 -10.43 7.80
N ALA A 29 35.64 -10.62 6.72
CA ALA A 29 35.49 -9.82 5.51
C ALA A 29 34.11 -10.00 4.85
N TYR A 30 33.57 -11.22 4.85
CA TYR A 30 32.26 -11.53 4.28
C TYR A 30 31.12 -10.96 5.11
N THR A 31 31.17 -11.08 6.44
CA THR A 31 30.22 -10.46 7.36
C THR A 31 30.25 -8.94 7.24
N SER A 32 31.44 -8.34 7.06
CA SER A 32 31.56 -6.90 6.83
C SER A 32 30.88 -6.46 5.53
N GLN A 33 30.99 -7.25 4.45
CA GLN A 33 30.29 -6.96 3.20
C GLN A 33 28.77 -7.06 3.34
N LEU A 34 28.27 -8.10 4.02
CA LEU A 34 26.84 -8.27 4.27
C LEU A 34 26.28 -7.08 5.08
N LYS A 35 27.01 -6.65 6.11
CA LYS A 35 26.62 -5.48 6.90
C LYS A 35 26.53 -4.20 6.05
N ARG A 36 27.48 -3.98 5.14
CA ARG A 36 27.43 -2.82 4.22
C ARG A 36 26.24 -2.87 3.27
N ILE A 37 25.80 -4.06 2.87
CA ILE A 37 24.61 -4.24 2.03
C ILE A 37 23.35 -3.97 2.85
N GLU A 38 23.29 -4.49 4.07
CA GLU A 38 22.21 -4.23 5.04
C GLU A 38 22.06 -2.73 5.30
N ASP A 39 23.16 -2.04 5.65
CA ASP A 39 23.17 -0.60 5.89
C ASP A 39 22.68 0.18 4.65
N ALA A 40 23.10 -0.21 3.44
CA ALA A 40 22.68 0.44 2.20
C ALA A 40 21.22 0.16 1.80
N LEU A 41 20.65 -0.97 2.23
CA LEU A 41 19.26 -1.31 1.99
C LEU A 41 18.32 -0.67 3.02
N ASP A 42 18.76 -0.53 4.27
CA ASP A 42 18.01 0.12 5.36
C ASP A 42 17.70 1.58 5.00
N ASP A 43 18.68 2.30 4.46
CA ASP A 43 18.54 3.69 3.98
C ASP A 43 17.60 3.84 2.76
N SER A 44 17.31 2.75 2.03
CA SER A 44 16.63 2.78 0.72
C SER A 44 15.20 2.24 0.76
N VAL A 45 14.89 1.31 1.67
CA VAL A 45 13.64 0.52 1.64
C VAL A 45 12.73 0.78 2.85
N GLY A 46 13.24 1.36 3.95
CA GLY A 46 12.55 1.35 5.23
C GLY A 46 11.50 2.45 5.48
N ASP A 47 11.65 3.66 4.93
CA ASP A 47 10.95 4.84 5.48
C ASP A 47 9.86 5.45 4.58
N VAL A 48 9.64 4.91 3.38
CA VAL A 48 8.70 5.53 2.40
C VAL A 48 7.67 4.54 1.81
N TRP A 49 7.87 3.23 1.90
CA TRP A 49 7.01 2.24 1.23
C TRP A 49 6.55 1.15 2.19
N ASP A 50 5.52 1.39 2.99
CA ASP A 50 4.79 0.31 3.67
C ASP A 50 3.70 -0.23 2.74
N PHE A 51 3.94 -1.40 2.16
CA PHE A 51 3.03 -2.08 1.23
C PHE A 51 1.66 -2.41 1.87
N ASN A 52 1.56 -2.44 3.20
CA ASN A 52 0.30 -2.64 3.92
C ASN A 52 -0.43 -1.32 4.23
N LEU A 53 0.28 -0.18 4.24
CA LEU A 53 -0.30 1.13 4.51
C LEU A 53 -0.60 1.94 3.24
N ASP A 54 0.18 1.76 2.16
CA ASP A 54 0.02 2.50 0.91
C ASP A 54 -0.19 1.57 -0.30
N PRO A 55 -1.35 0.90 -0.41
CA PRO A 55 -1.69 0.19 -1.64
C PRO A 55 -1.76 1.18 -2.81
N ILE A 56 -1.14 0.82 -3.93
CA ILE A 56 -1.22 1.61 -5.18
C ILE A 56 -2.69 1.68 -5.61
N ALA A 57 -3.35 2.79 -5.33
CA ALA A 57 -4.71 3.04 -5.73
C ALA A 57 -4.73 3.39 -7.23
N LEU A 58 -4.99 2.39 -8.07
CA LEU A 58 -5.24 2.62 -9.50
C LEU A 58 -6.63 3.22 -9.67
N ASN A 59 -6.70 4.51 -9.99
CA ASN A 59 -7.95 5.18 -10.30
C ASN A 59 -8.43 4.74 -11.71
N LEU A 60 -9.22 3.66 -11.74
CA LEU A 60 -9.81 3.10 -12.96
C LEU A 60 -11.09 3.83 -13.39
N LEU A 61 -11.37 5.01 -12.85
CA LEU A 61 -12.50 5.80 -13.30
C LEU A 61 -12.30 6.14 -14.79
N PRO A 62 -13.28 5.83 -15.66
CA PRO A 62 -13.20 6.20 -17.05
C PRO A 62 -13.03 7.72 -17.13
N TYR A 63 -11.94 8.17 -17.77
CA TYR A 63 -11.71 9.59 -18.04
C TYR A 63 -12.68 10.02 -19.12
N GLU A 64 -13.81 10.59 -18.71
CA GLU A 64 -14.85 11.04 -19.62
C GLU A 64 -14.49 12.43 -20.17
N GLN A 65 -14.28 12.52 -21.49
CA GLN A 65 -13.93 13.77 -22.18
C GLN A 65 -15.18 14.56 -22.64
N SER A 66 -16.37 13.97 -22.54
CA SER A 66 -17.65 14.61 -22.87
C SER A 66 -18.18 15.44 -21.70
N SER A 67 -18.69 16.64 -22.00
CA SER A 67 -19.35 17.45 -20.98
C SER A 67 -20.73 16.86 -20.63
N LEU A 68 -21.16 17.03 -19.38
CA LEU A 68 -22.45 16.56 -18.89
C LEU A 68 -23.63 17.08 -19.75
N LEU A 69 -23.53 18.30 -20.27
CA LEU A 69 -24.54 18.89 -21.15
C LEU A 69 -24.57 18.24 -22.55
N GLU A 70 -23.45 17.75 -23.05
CA GLU A 70 -23.40 16.99 -24.31
C GLU A 70 -24.03 15.60 -24.15
N LEU A 71 -23.98 15.01 -22.95
CA LEU A 71 -24.69 13.77 -22.64
C LEU A 71 -26.21 13.97 -22.54
N ILE A 72 -26.66 15.12 -22.00
CA ILE A 72 -28.09 15.44 -21.87
C ILE A 72 -28.58 16.11 -23.14
N ASN A 73 -28.67 15.33 -24.22
CA ASN A 73 -29.23 15.79 -25.49
C ASN A 73 -30.45 14.96 -25.87
N THR A 74 -31.63 15.43 -25.46
CA THR A 74 -32.92 14.87 -25.88
C THR A 74 -33.71 15.89 -26.70
N GLU A 75 -34.64 15.42 -27.53
CA GLU A 75 -35.52 16.28 -28.32
C GLU A 75 -36.53 17.07 -27.45
N ASN A 76 -36.77 16.61 -26.22
CA ASN A 76 -37.71 17.23 -25.29
C ASN A 76 -37.04 18.32 -24.45
N LYS A 77 -37.37 19.58 -24.74
CA LYS A 77 -36.81 20.76 -24.05
C LYS A 77 -37.11 20.83 -22.56
N VAL A 78 -38.27 20.31 -22.11
CA VAL A 78 -38.62 20.28 -20.68
C VAL A 78 -37.79 19.22 -19.97
N LEU A 79 -37.70 18.04 -20.58
CA LEU A 79 -36.91 16.93 -20.04
C LEU A 79 -35.43 17.31 -19.90
N ASN A 80 -34.83 17.95 -20.91
CA ASN A 80 -33.45 18.43 -20.82
C ASN A 80 -33.22 19.30 -19.58
N LYS A 81 -34.12 20.27 -19.31
CA LYS A 81 -33.99 21.14 -18.13
C LYS A 81 -34.05 20.35 -16.82
N VAL A 82 -35.00 19.42 -16.71
CA VAL A 82 -35.17 18.59 -15.52
C VAL A 82 -33.92 17.75 -15.26
N ILE A 83 -33.40 17.07 -16.30
CA ILE A 83 -32.21 16.22 -16.19
C ILE A 83 -30.97 17.09 -15.89
N THR A 84 -30.82 18.27 -16.49
CA THR A 84 -29.70 19.17 -16.17
C THR A 84 -29.68 19.57 -14.70
N VAL A 85 -30.85 19.91 -14.12
CA VAL A 85 -30.94 20.23 -12.69
C VAL A 85 -30.59 19.02 -11.83
N TYR A 86 -31.12 17.84 -12.16
CA TYR A 86 -30.83 16.61 -11.41
C TYR A 86 -29.35 16.23 -11.46
N ALA A 87 -28.73 16.37 -12.62
CA ALA A 87 -27.33 16.08 -12.83
C ALA A 87 -26.43 17.08 -12.07
N ALA A 88 -26.78 18.37 -12.06
CA ALA A 88 -26.10 19.38 -11.24
C ALA A 88 -26.20 19.05 -9.73
N LEU A 89 -27.38 18.69 -9.24
CA LEU A 89 -27.57 18.26 -7.85
C LEU A 89 -26.72 17.03 -7.50
N CYS A 90 -26.69 16.03 -8.38
CA CYS A 90 -25.84 14.85 -8.20
C CYS A 90 -24.35 15.22 -8.11
N CYS A 91 -23.88 16.17 -8.93
CA CYS A 91 -22.50 16.65 -8.87
C CYS A 91 -22.20 17.35 -7.55
N GLU A 92 -23.10 18.20 -7.05
CA GLU A 92 -22.94 18.88 -5.76
C GLU A 92 -22.91 17.87 -4.60
N ILE A 93 -23.80 16.87 -4.60
CA ILE A 93 -23.81 15.82 -3.55
C ILE A 93 -22.48 15.05 -3.56
N LYS A 94 -21.97 14.68 -4.74
CA LYS A 94 -20.66 14.01 -4.86
C LYS A 94 -19.53 14.88 -4.31
N LYS A 95 -19.54 16.18 -4.61
CA LYS A 95 -18.54 17.13 -4.10
C LYS A 95 -18.60 17.26 -2.58
N LEU A 96 -19.80 17.42 -2.01
CA LEU A 96 -20.01 17.50 -0.57
C LEU A 96 -19.58 16.21 0.14
N ARG A 97 -19.87 15.05 -0.46
CA ARG A 97 -19.41 13.75 0.06
C ARG A 97 -17.90 13.65 0.07
N TYR A 98 -17.23 14.02 -1.03
CA TYR A 98 -15.77 14.02 -1.10
C TYR A 98 -15.15 14.97 -0.06
N GLU A 99 -15.75 16.14 0.13
CA GLU A 99 -15.31 17.08 1.16
C GLU A 99 -15.50 16.52 2.58
N ALA A 100 -16.61 15.84 2.86
CA ALA A 100 -16.86 15.14 4.12
C ALA A 100 -15.80 14.05 4.40
N GLU A 101 -15.57 13.19 3.42
CA GLU A 101 -14.62 12.08 3.50
C GLU A 101 -13.19 12.55 3.73
N THR A 102 -12.76 13.61 3.02
CA THR A 102 -11.38 14.09 3.09
C THR A 102 -11.11 14.98 4.30
N LYS A 103 -12.02 15.92 4.61
CA LYS A 103 -11.77 16.95 5.63
C LYS A 103 -12.33 16.62 7.01
N PHE A 104 -13.48 15.96 7.08
CA PHE A 104 -14.25 15.88 8.32
C PHE A 104 -14.21 14.49 8.95
N TYR A 105 -14.31 13.41 8.16
CA TYR A 105 -14.34 12.04 8.70
C TYR A 105 -13.05 11.67 9.43
N ASN A 106 -11.89 12.06 8.90
CA ASN A 106 -10.60 11.83 9.57
C ASN A 106 -10.56 12.53 10.95
N GLY A 107 -11.01 13.78 11.04
CA GLY A 107 -11.08 14.50 12.31
C GLY A 107 -12.05 13.86 13.30
N LEU A 108 -13.28 13.53 12.84
CA LEU A 108 -14.32 12.89 13.66
C LEU A 108 -13.91 11.51 14.19
N LEU A 109 -13.10 10.76 13.43
CA LEU A 109 -12.58 9.46 13.86
C LEU A 109 -11.74 9.58 15.15
N PHE A 110 -11.02 10.68 15.34
CA PHE A 110 -10.21 10.91 16.55
C PHE A 110 -11.00 11.45 17.75
N TYR A 111 -12.21 11.98 17.52
CA TYR A 111 -13.07 12.49 18.60
C TYR A 111 -13.93 11.39 19.26
N GLY A 112 -14.06 10.23 18.63
CA GLY A 112 -14.64 9.02 19.23
C GLY A 112 -13.54 8.08 19.72
N GLU A 113 -12.92 8.41 20.86
CA GLU A 113 -12.08 7.52 21.68
C GLU A 113 -11.14 6.57 20.89
N GLY A 114 -9.87 6.96 20.73
CA GLY A 114 -8.80 6.13 20.17
C GLY A 114 -8.60 4.80 20.92
N GLY A 115 -9.46 3.84 20.63
CA GLY A 115 -9.53 2.52 21.26
C GLY A 115 -9.28 1.42 20.23
N LYS A 116 -8.00 1.17 19.96
CA LYS A 116 -7.40 -0.13 19.62
C LYS A 116 -8.23 -1.06 18.71
N TYR A 117 -7.75 -1.21 17.47
CA TYR A 117 -8.16 -2.22 16.49
C TYR A 117 -9.63 -2.16 16.07
N PHE A 118 -10.00 -1.14 15.30
CA PHE A 118 -11.18 -1.24 14.46
C PHE A 118 -10.74 -1.14 13.00
N THR A 119 -10.72 -2.29 12.33
CA THR A 119 -10.49 -2.37 10.90
C THR A 119 -11.54 -1.49 10.20
N VAL A 120 -11.07 -0.62 9.32
CA VAL A 120 -11.88 0.23 8.43
C VAL A 120 -12.61 -0.65 7.38
N GLN A 121 -13.02 -1.87 7.72
CA GLN A 121 -13.73 -2.79 6.83
C GLN A 121 -15.22 -2.90 7.17
N SER A 122 -15.62 -2.68 8.43
CA SER A 122 -17.03 -2.86 8.80
C SER A 122 -17.91 -1.64 8.47
N ALA A 123 -17.42 -0.40 8.59
CA ALA A 123 -18.23 0.79 8.29
C ALA A 123 -18.40 1.07 6.79
N VAL A 124 -17.36 0.83 5.98
CA VAL A 124 -17.45 0.94 4.50
C VAL A 124 -18.30 -0.16 3.89
N GLY A 125 -18.47 -1.30 4.57
CA GLY A 125 -19.36 -2.37 4.13
C GLY A 125 -20.83 -1.93 4.03
N TRP A 126 -21.31 -1.12 4.97
CA TRP A 126 -22.70 -0.64 4.97
C TRP A 126 -22.92 0.46 3.93
N ILE A 127 -21.92 1.32 3.70
CA ILE A 127 -21.96 2.34 2.64
C ILE A 127 -21.86 1.68 1.24
N SER A 128 -21.08 0.61 1.10
CA SER A 128 -20.98 -0.17 -0.14
C SER A 128 -22.29 -0.91 -0.47
N CYS A 129 -22.97 -1.50 0.51
CA CYS A 129 -24.27 -2.15 0.30
C CYS A 129 -25.36 -1.17 -0.18
N THR A 130 -25.37 0.09 0.27
CA THR A 130 -26.30 1.10 -0.28
C THR A 130 -25.98 1.47 -1.72
N SER A 131 -24.70 1.46 -2.11
CA SER A 131 -24.26 1.74 -3.49
C SER A 131 -24.55 0.56 -4.44
N PHE A 132 -24.49 -0.69 -3.94
CA PHE A 132 -24.88 -1.87 -4.72
C PHE A 132 -26.41 -1.98 -4.86
N ALA A 133 -27.16 -1.68 -3.78
CA ALA A 133 -28.63 -1.66 -3.80
C ALA A 133 -29.20 -0.58 -4.74
N MET A 134 -28.60 0.62 -4.78
CA MET A 134 -29.00 1.65 -5.76
C MET A 134 -28.69 1.23 -7.20
N ARG A 135 -27.61 0.49 -7.45
CA ARG A 135 -27.22 0.05 -8.81
C ARG A 135 -27.99 -1.16 -9.32
N SER A 136 -28.65 -1.93 -8.45
CA SER A 136 -29.55 -3.02 -8.83
C SER A 136 -30.98 -2.56 -9.14
N GLN A 137 -31.39 -1.39 -8.65
CA GLN A 137 -32.71 -0.83 -8.93
C GLN A 137 -32.80 -0.27 -10.38
N ASP A 138 -31.69 0.28 -10.91
CA ASP A 138 -31.61 0.84 -12.27
C ASP A 138 -31.61 -0.21 -13.42
N ARG A 139 -31.74 -1.51 -13.12
CA ARG A 139 -31.77 -2.60 -14.14
C ARG A 139 -33.12 -3.32 -14.24
N LEU A 140 -34.14 -2.88 -13.52
CA LEU A 140 -35.47 -3.53 -13.51
C LEU A 140 -36.65 -2.61 -13.86
N GLU A 141 -36.41 -1.44 -14.46
CA GLU A 141 -37.45 -0.66 -15.16
C GLU A 141 -37.02 -0.29 -16.58
#